data_AF-A0A4C1WMX9-F1
#
_entry.id   AF-A0A4C1WMX9-F1
#
_cell.length_a   1.000
_cell.length_b   1.000
_cell.length_c   1.000
_cell.angle_alpha   90.00
_cell.angle_beta   90.00
_cell.angle_gamma   90.00
#
_symmetry.space_group_name_H-M   'P 1'
#
loop_
_entity.id
_entity.type
_entity.pdbx_description
1 polymer ?
#
loop_
_entity_poly.entity_id
_entity_poly.type
_entity_poly.pdbx_seq_one_letter_code
_entity_poly.pdbx_strand_id
1 'polypeptide(L)'
;MVMSQLIPRSNLIKLATDFCHFTDSRQELIQRVFPDTEQHFSNHNWPSERAILAAKNKDADDLNAIIQNFLPGELFSYKSVDTVTNQDDVVNYPTEFLNSLELPGLPPHNLKLRVGSVVIMLQNINSPTVQWNKTGCE
;
A
#
# COMPACT_ATOMS: atom_id res chain seq x y z
N MET A 1 1.20 -28.86 -7.73
CA MET A 1 2.23 -29.28 -8.71
C MET A 1 1.86 -28.66 -10.05
N VAL A 2 2.60 -27.65 -10.51
CA VAL A 2 2.32 -26.98 -11.78
C VAL A 2 2.82 -27.87 -12.92
N MET A 3 1.93 -28.31 -13.81
CA MET A 3 2.30 -29.10 -14.98
C MET A 3 2.88 -28.19 -16.06
N SER A 4 4.20 -27.97 -16.02
CA SER A 4 4.91 -27.22 -17.07
C SER A 4 5.69 -28.17 -17.97
N GLN A 5 5.61 -28.00 -19.29
CA GLN A 5 6.39 -28.78 -20.26
C GLN A 5 7.55 -27.95 -20.79
N LEU A 6 8.76 -28.51 -20.80
CA LEU A 6 9.92 -27.91 -21.47
C LEU A 6 9.72 -27.94 -22.98
N ILE A 7 9.92 -26.82 -23.66
CA ILE A 7 9.90 -26.77 -25.11
C ILE A 7 11.28 -27.25 -25.59
N PRO A 8 11.38 -28.32 -26.41
CA PRO A 8 12.66 -28.84 -26.86
C PRO A 8 13.47 -27.78 -27.59
N ARG A 9 14.76 -27.66 -27.24
CA ARG A 9 15.77 -26.79 -27.87
C ARG A 9 15.60 -25.28 -27.72
N SER A 10 14.66 -24.78 -26.91
CA SER A 10 14.45 -23.33 -26.75
C SER A 10 14.82 -22.76 -25.38
N ASN A 11 15.22 -23.57 -24.40
CA ASN A 11 15.37 -23.15 -22.98
C ASN A 11 14.09 -22.47 -22.42
N LEU A 12 12.95 -22.61 -23.09
CA LEU A 12 11.68 -22.03 -22.69
C LEU A 12 10.81 -23.10 -22.01
N ILE A 13 10.06 -22.66 -21.00
CA ILE A 13 9.04 -23.46 -20.32
C ILE A 13 7.68 -23.04 -20.88
N LYS A 14 6.87 -24.02 -21.30
CA LYS A 14 5.47 -23.80 -21.66
C LYS A 14 4.61 -23.99 -20.41
N LEU A 15 3.98 -22.90 -19.98
CA LEU A 15 2.95 -22.94 -18.95
C LEU A 15 1.63 -23.47 -19.54
N ALA A 16 0.81 -24.09 -18.70
CA ALA A 16 -0.53 -24.49 -19.08
C ALA A 16 -1.36 -23.24 -19.44
N THR A 17 -2.28 -23.36 -20.39
CA THR A 17 -3.09 -22.22 -20.86
C THR A 17 -4.05 -21.68 -19.81
N ASP A 18 -4.37 -22.49 -18.81
CA ASP A 18 -5.18 -22.18 -17.62
C ASP A 18 -4.33 -21.83 -16.39
N PHE A 19 -3.01 -21.69 -16.56
CA PHE A 19 -2.10 -21.40 -15.44
C PHE A 19 -2.42 -20.07 -14.76
N CYS A 20 -2.84 -19.07 -15.53
CA CYS A 20 -3.27 -17.79 -15.01
C CYS A 20 -4.49 -17.28 -15.78
N HIS A 21 -5.27 -16.45 -15.10
CA HIS A 21 -6.34 -15.68 -15.72
C HIS A 21 -5.82 -14.27 -15.93
N PHE A 22 -5.68 -13.89 -17.19
CA PHE A 22 -5.41 -12.50 -17.55
C PHE A 22 -6.68 -11.67 -17.39
N THR A 23 -6.51 -10.44 -16.96
CA THR A 23 -7.57 -9.45 -16.85
C THR A 23 -7.23 -8.27 -17.75
N ASP A 24 -8.21 -7.68 -18.39
CA ASP A 24 -8.00 -6.60 -19.36
C ASP A 24 -7.85 -5.23 -18.68
N SER A 25 -8.21 -5.14 -17.39
CA SER A 25 -8.10 -3.91 -16.60
C SER A 25 -7.80 -4.16 -15.12
N ARG A 26 -7.30 -3.11 -14.43
CA ARG A 26 -7.10 -3.12 -12.98
C ARG A 26 -8.42 -3.30 -12.21
N GLN A 27 -9.50 -2.72 -12.72
CA GLN A 27 -10.83 -2.81 -12.14
C GLN A 27 -11.35 -4.24 -12.18
N GLU A 28 -11.18 -4.94 -13.30
CA GLU A 28 -11.54 -6.35 -13.40
C GLU A 28 -10.72 -7.22 -12.44
N LEU A 29 -9.41 -6.99 -12.35
CA LEU A 29 -8.56 -7.65 -11.36
C LEU A 29 -9.06 -7.44 -9.93
N ILE A 30 -9.37 -6.19 -9.57
CA ILE A 30 -9.88 -5.84 -8.23
C ILE A 30 -11.21 -6.53 -7.97
N GLN A 31 -12.16 -6.49 -8.91
CA GLN A 31 -13.47 -7.15 -8.76
C GLN A 31 -13.35 -8.67 -8.65
N ARG A 32 -12.37 -9.27 -9.33
CA ARG A 32 -12.12 -10.72 -9.23
C ARG A 32 -11.53 -11.12 -7.87
N VAL A 33 -10.64 -10.31 -7.31
CA VAL A 33 -10.00 -10.60 -6.02
C VAL A 33 -10.88 -10.16 -4.84
N PHE A 34 -11.60 -9.05 -4.97
CA PHE A 34 -12.48 -8.45 -3.96
C PHE A 34 -13.92 -8.27 -4.50
N PRO A 35 -14.64 -9.37 -4.80
CA PRO A 35 -16.02 -9.29 -5.26
C PRO A 35 -16.94 -8.76 -4.15
N ASP A 36 -18.00 -8.04 -4.52
CA ASP A 36 -19.05 -7.60 -3.58
C ASP A 36 -18.51 -6.86 -2.35
N THR A 37 -17.48 -6.03 -2.54
CA THR A 37 -16.79 -5.29 -1.47
C THR A 37 -17.78 -4.49 -0.60
N GLU A 38 -18.83 -3.92 -1.20
CA GLU A 38 -19.90 -3.19 -0.51
C GLU A 38 -20.73 -4.04 0.46
N GLN A 39 -20.78 -5.36 0.29
CA GLN A 39 -21.52 -6.27 1.18
C GLN A 39 -20.61 -6.79 2.30
N HIS A 40 -19.30 -6.86 2.05
CA HIS A 40 -18.34 -7.48 2.96
C HIS A 40 -17.47 -6.50 3.76
N PHE A 41 -17.53 -5.19 3.51
CA PHE A 41 -16.69 -4.18 4.19
C PHE A 41 -16.75 -4.21 5.73
N SER A 42 -17.84 -4.69 6.32
CA SER A 42 -17.98 -4.84 7.78
C SER A 42 -17.41 -6.15 8.34
N ASN A 43 -17.08 -7.11 7.48
CA ASN A 43 -16.47 -8.37 7.88
C ASN A 43 -14.94 -8.27 7.82
N HIS A 44 -14.30 -8.16 8.98
CA HIS A 44 -12.84 -8.00 9.07
C HIS A 44 -12.03 -9.22 8.59
N ASN A 45 -12.61 -10.42 8.56
CA ASN A 45 -11.89 -11.63 8.11
C ASN A 45 -11.90 -11.75 6.59
N TRP A 46 -12.96 -11.30 5.92
CA TRP A 46 -13.11 -11.40 4.47
C TRP A 46 -11.96 -10.76 3.66
N PRO A 47 -11.46 -9.55 3.97
CA PRO A 47 -10.35 -8.97 3.23
C PRO A 47 -8.99 -9.60 3.61
N SER A 48 -8.89 -10.32 4.74
CA SER A 48 -7.62 -10.91 5.22
C SER A 48 -7.19 -12.14 4.40
N GLU A 49 -8.12 -12.80 3.72
CA GLU A 49 -7.86 -13.99 2.89
C GLU A 49 -7.46 -13.63 1.45
N ARG A 50 -7.36 -12.34 1.14
CA ARG A 50 -7.25 -11.81 -0.22
C ARG A 50 -6.11 -10.81 -0.29
N ALA A 51 -5.32 -10.86 -1.36
CA ALA A 51 -4.26 -9.90 -1.60
C ALA A 51 -4.05 -9.68 -3.10
N ILE A 52 -3.72 -8.45 -3.46
CA ILE A 52 -3.19 -8.10 -4.78
C ILE A 52 -1.74 -7.68 -4.55
N LEU A 53 -0.81 -8.34 -5.24
CA LEU A 53 0.61 -8.04 -5.17
C LEU A 53 1.01 -7.29 -6.44
N ALA A 54 1.83 -6.25 -6.28
CA ALA A 54 2.42 -5.51 -7.38
C ALA A 54 3.95 -5.51 -7.24
N ALA A 55 4.64 -5.43 -8.37
CA ALA A 55 6.10 -5.43 -8.40
C ALA A 55 6.70 -4.11 -7.87
N LYS A 56 5.95 -3.00 -7.96
CA LYS A 56 6.38 -1.67 -7.53
C LYS A 56 5.37 -1.08 -6.55
N ASN A 57 5.86 -0.32 -5.57
CA ASN A 57 5.00 0.39 -4.61
C ASN A 57 4.02 1.32 -5.31
N LYS A 58 4.46 2.06 -6.34
CA LYS A 58 3.58 2.96 -7.09
C LYS A 58 2.38 2.26 -7.71
N ASP A 59 2.57 1.06 -8.25
CA ASP A 59 1.47 0.25 -8.81
C ASP A 59 0.53 -0.26 -7.69
N ALA A 60 1.09 -0.60 -6.52
CA ALA A 60 0.30 -0.98 -5.34
C ALA A 60 -0.50 0.22 -4.80
N ASP A 61 0.08 1.41 -4.74
CA ASP A 61 -0.58 2.64 -4.28
C ASP A 61 -1.73 3.03 -5.21
N ASP A 62 -1.52 2.93 -6.53
CA ASP A 62 -2.57 3.19 -7.52
C ASP A 62 -3.72 2.17 -7.38
N LEU A 63 -3.42 0.89 -7.15
CA LEU A 63 -4.43 -0.14 -6.88
C LEU A 63 -5.18 0.13 -5.57
N ASN A 64 -4.46 0.47 -4.50
CA ASN A 64 -5.05 0.81 -3.20
C ASN A 64 -6.00 2.00 -3.33
N ALA A 65 -5.62 3.03 -4.07
CA ALA A 65 -6.48 4.19 -4.33
C ALA A 65 -7.75 3.83 -5.12
N ILE A 66 -7.67 2.89 -6.07
CA ILE A 66 -8.85 2.40 -6.79
C ILE A 66 -9.74 1.56 -5.87
N ILE A 67 -9.16 0.67 -5.06
CA ILE A 67 -9.90 -0.16 -4.09
C ILE A 67 -10.71 0.70 -3.12
N GLN A 68 -10.16 1.83 -2.67
CA GLN A 68 -10.87 2.78 -1.82
C GLN A 68 -12.19 3.27 -2.44
N ASN A 69 -12.32 3.33 -3.77
CA ASN A 69 -13.57 3.77 -4.41
C ASN A 69 -14.66 2.69 -4.40
N PHE A 70 -14.32 1.43 -4.15
CA PHE A 70 -15.27 0.33 -4.03
C PHE A 70 -15.77 0.10 -2.60
N LEU A 71 -15.16 0.78 -1.62
CA LEU A 71 -15.62 0.73 -0.23
C LEU A 71 -16.80 1.71 -0.04
N PRO A 72 -17.87 1.27 0.63
CA PRO A 72 -18.99 2.14 0.93
C PRO A 72 -18.62 3.19 1.99
N GLY A 73 -19.43 4.24 2.08
CA GLY A 73 -19.26 5.30 3.07
C GLY A 73 -18.43 6.49 2.58
N GLU A 74 -18.20 7.42 3.50
CA GLU A 74 -17.50 8.67 3.23
C GLU A 74 -15.97 8.46 3.20
N LEU A 75 -15.30 9.20 2.32
CA LEU A 75 -13.84 9.24 2.25
C LEU A 75 -13.31 10.28 3.25
N PHE A 76 -12.61 9.81 4.27
CA PHE A 76 -11.92 10.65 5.23
C PHE A 76 -10.48 10.90 4.78
N SER A 77 -10.03 12.14 4.94
CA SER A 77 -8.70 12.60 4.55
C SER A 77 -7.94 13.01 5.81
N TYR A 78 -6.86 12.28 6.12
CA TYR A 78 -5.99 12.54 7.26
C TYR A 78 -4.67 13.11 6.75
N LYS A 79 -4.41 14.37 7.07
CA LYS A 79 -3.16 15.05 6.69
C LYS A 79 -2.13 14.92 7.79
N SER A 80 -0.87 14.62 7.46
CA SER A 80 0.22 14.71 8.41
C SER A 80 0.44 16.17 8.82
N VAL A 81 0.98 16.33 10.03
CA VAL A 81 1.41 17.61 10.57
C VAL A 81 2.93 17.56 10.58
N ASP A 82 3.54 18.03 9.50
CA ASP A 82 4.98 18.00 9.33
C ASP A 82 5.57 19.34 9.78
N THR A 83 6.39 19.29 10.84
CA THR A 83 7.06 20.49 11.38
C THR A 83 8.53 20.19 11.63
N VAL A 84 9.38 21.17 11.36
CA VAL A 84 10.79 21.11 11.77
C VAL A 84 10.93 21.37 13.27
N THR A 85 11.86 20.66 13.90
CA THR A 85 12.13 20.79 15.34
C THR A 85 12.98 22.03 15.67
N ASN A 86 13.82 22.48 14.74
CA ASN A 86 14.67 23.67 14.90
C ASN A 86 14.06 24.86 14.15
N GLN A 87 13.98 26.02 14.82
CA GLN A 87 13.42 27.23 14.21
C GLN A 87 14.29 27.80 13.07
N ASP A 88 15.61 27.62 13.14
CA ASP A 88 16.53 28.08 12.10
C ASP A 88 16.36 27.34 10.77
N ASP A 89 15.85 26.10 10.83
CA ASP A 89 15.62 25.23 9.67
C ASP A 89 14.26 25.48 8.99
N VAL A 90 13.38 26.28 9.60
CA VAL A 90 12.03 26.60 9.05
C VAL A 90 12.13 27.27 7.68
N VAL A 91 13.17 28.08 7.46
CA VAL A 91 13.41 28.75 6.18
C VAL A 91 13.90 27.77 5.12
N ASN A 92 14.61 26.71 5.53
CA ASN A 92 15.21 25.72 4.62
C ASN A 92 14.21 24.62 4.22
N TYR A 93 13.25 24.31 5.09
CA TYR A 93 12.26 23.26 4.87
C TYR A 93 10.84 23.81 5.05
N PRO A 94 10.32 24.53 4.04
CA PRO A 94 8.97 25.06 4.09
C PRO A 94 7.94 23.93 4.17
N THR A 95 6.76 24.21 4.72
CA THR A 95 5.72 23.20 4.96
C THR A 95 5.26 22.55 3.66
N GLU A 96 5.23 23.30 2.55
CA GLU A 96 4.91 22.78 1.22
C GLU A 96 5.91 21.73 0.75
N PHE A 97 7.20 21.91 1.08
CA PHE A 97 8.24 20.93 0.79
C PHE A 97 8.03 19.67 1.62
N LEU A 98 7.79 19.81 2.93
CA LEU A 98 7.55 18.67 3.82
C LEU A 98 6.32 17.85 3.39
N ASN A 99 5.22 18.54 3.06
CA ASN A 99 3.98 17.91 2.58
C ASN A 99 4.14 17.20 1.23
N SER A 100 5.22 17.48 0.48
CA SER A 100 5.53 16.84 -0.81
C SER A 100 6.43 15.61 -0.68
N LEU A 101 6.93 15.30 0.53
CA LEU A 101 7.84 14.18 0.73
C LEU A 101 7.10 12.84 0.59
N GLU A 102 7.50 12.05 -0.40
CA GLU A 102 7.10 10.66 -0.58
C GLU A 102 8.31 9.76 -0.30
N LEU A 103 8.60 9.51 0.98
CA LEU A 103 9.73 8.69 1.40
C LEU A 103 9.31 7.22 1.58
N PRO A 104 10.14 6.25 1.12
CA PRO A 104 9.88 4.84 1.38
C PRO A 104 9.77 4.57 2.88
N GLY A 105 8.70 3.89 3.29
CA GLY A 105 8.48 3.52 4.69
C GLY A 105 7.76 4.58 5.54
N LEU A 106 7.40 5.73 4.96
CA LEU A 106 6.45 6.67 5.58
C LEU A 106 5.09 6.59 4.89
N PRO A 107 3.99 6.79 5.63
CA PRO A 107 2.69 6.99 5.00
C PRO A 107 2.69 8.30 4.19
N PRO A 108 1.84 8.41 3.16
CA PRO A 108 1.71 9.64 2.39
C PRO A 108 1.21 10.79 3.28
N HIS A 109 1.63 12.02 2.99
CA HIS A 109 1.17 13.22 3.70
C HIS A 109 -0.36 13.27 3.82
N ASN A 110 -1.08 12.90 2.77
CA ASN A 110 -2.53 12.81 2.79
C ASN A 110 -3.01 11.36 2.69
N LEU A 111 -3.34 10.77 3.83
CA LEU A 111 -3.90 9.43 3.93
C LEU A 111 -5.42 9.47 3.77
N LYS A 112 -5.93 8.84 2.71
CA LYS A 112 -7.37 8.79 2.39
C LYS A 112 -7.94 7.41 2.71
N LEU A 113 -8.95 7.35 3.57
CA LEU A 113 -9.54 6.09 4.06
C LEU A 113 -11.06 6.15 4.08
N ARG A 114 -11.70 5.00 3.88
CA ARG A 114 -13.12 4.76 4.14
C ARG A 114 -13.32 3.75 5.26
N VAL A 115 -14.52 3.72 5.85
CA VAL A 115 -14.91 2.63 6.77
C VAL A 115 -14.80 1.28 6.04
N GLY A 116 -14.16 0.30 6.68
CA GLY A 116 -13.84 -0.99 6.08
C GLY A 116 -12.47 -1.05 5.37
N SER A 117 -11.71 0.06 5.35
CA SER A 117 -10.33 0.05 4.83
C SER A 117 -9.42 -0.85 5.66
N VAL A 118 -8.62 -1.67 4.98
CA VAL A 118 -7.52 -2.40 5.61
C VAL A 118 -6.29 -1.48 5.66
N VAL A 119 -5.71 -1.34 6.85
CA VAL A 119 -4.51 -0.52 7.08
C VAL A 119 -3.43 -1.40 7.69
N ILE A 120 -2.20 -1.26 7.19
CA ILE A 120 -1.01 -1.90 7.74
C ILE A 120 -0.26 -0.86 8.57
N MET A 121 0.08 -1.21 9.81
CA MET A 121 0.91 -0.34 10.66
C MET A 121 2.38 -0.44 10.23
N LEU A 122 3.00 0.72 9.98
CA LEU A 122 4.41 0.82 9.60
C LEU A 122 5.37 0.90 10.80
N GLN A 123 4.86 1.22 11.99
CA GLN A 123 5.65 1.34 13.22
C GLN A 123 4.92 0.72 14.42
N ASN A 124 5.69 0.19 15.36
CA ASN A 124 5.15 -0.32 16.63
C ASN A 124 4.83 0.86 17.56
N ILE A 125 3.55 0.98 17.96
CA ILE A 125 3.07 2.03 18.87
C ILE A 125 3.70 1.89 20.27
N ASN A 126 4.06 0.66 20.65
CA ASN A 126 4.62 0.35 21.97
C ASN A 126 6.14 0.22 21.96
N SER A 127 6.85 0.69 20.92
CA SER A 127 8.31 0.76 21.04
C SER A 127 8.63 1.72 22.18
N PRO A 128 9.39 1.31 23.22
CA PRO A 128 10.03 2.29 24.08
C PRO A 128 10.78 3.20 23.13
N THR A 129 10.47 4.49 23.21
CA THR A 129 11.12 5.52 22.41
C THR A 129 12.60 5.22 22.53
N VAL A 130 13.23 4.77 21.44
CA VAL A 130 14.68 4.80 21.38
C VAL A 130 14.94 6.29 21.32
N GLN A 131 14.99 6.90 22.50
CA GLN A 131 15.71 8.13 22.70
C GLN A 131 17.05 7.78 22.07
N TRP A 132 17.33 8.39 20.91
CA TRP A 132 18.68 8.49 20.41
C TRP A 132 19.43 9.30 21.46
N ASN A 133 19.73 8.61 22.56
CA ASN A 133 20.53 9.11 23.63
C ASN A 133 21.82 9.47 22.93
N LYS A 134 22.17 10.74 23.10
CA LYS A 134 23.52 11.23 22.94
C LYS A 134 24.47 10.28 23.69
N THR A 135 24.97 9.28 23.00
CA THR A 135 26.16 8.50 23.32
C THR A 135 26.95 8.47 22.04
N GLY A 136 27.94 9.31 21.82
CA GLY A 136 28.57 10.36 22.61
C GLY A 136 29.63 10.96 21.68
N CYS A 137 29.93 12.25 21.82
CA CYS A 137 31.14 12.81 21.25
C CYS A 137 32.32 12.32 22.10
N GLU A 138 33.28 11.63 21.48
CA GLU A 138 34.66 12.12 21.31
C GLU A 138 35.09 11.82 19.86
#